data_AF-A0A920JW01-F1
#
_entry.id   AF-A0A920JW01-F1
#
_cell.length_a   1.000
_cell.length_b   1.000
_cell.length_c   1.000
_cell.angle_alpha   90.00
_cell.angle_beta   90.00
_cell.angle_gamma   90.00
#
_symmetry.space_group_name_H-M   'P 1'
#
loop_
_entity.id
_entity.type
_entity.pdbx_description
1 polymer ?
#
loop_
_entity_poly.entity_id
_entity_poly.type
_entity_poly.pdbx_seq_one_letter_code
_entity_poly.pdbx_strand_id
1 'polypeptide(L)'
;MKFCKPGIYEYQLQAEIEHEFQMSGANGPAYTSIVGGGANGCILHYIENKDMLKNGDLVLIDAGCEYEDYASDITRTFPLMGSLVMNKQPYMTLS
;
A
#
# COMPACT_ATOMS: atom_id res chain seq x y z
N MET A 1 1.06 -5.95 -6.15
CA MET A 1 1.76 -4.99 -7.04
C MET A 1 1.34 -5.06 -8.51
N LYS A 2 1.08 -6.24 -9.10
CA LYS A 2 0.70 -6.39 -10.53
C LYS A 2 -0.58 -5.65 -10.94
N PHE A 3 -1.47 -5.38 -9.99
CA PHE A 3 -2.73 -4.64 -10.20
C PHE A 3 -2.56 -3.12 -10.19
N CYS A 4 -1.42 -2.61 -9.71
CA CYS A 4 -1.21 -1.18 -9.47
C CYS A 4 -1.01 -0.42 -10.79
N LYS A 5 -1.94 0.48 -11.11
CA LYS A 5 -1.94 1.31 -12.33
C LYS A 5 -2.58 2.68 -12.06
N PRO A 6 -2.18 3.74 -12.78
CA PRO A 6 -2.83 5.04 -12.66
C PRO A 6 -4.35 4.97 -12.89
N GLY A 7 -5.09 5.77 -12.12
CA GLY A 7 -6.54 5.89 -12.25
C GLY A 7 -7.36 4.87 -11.44
N ILE A 8 -6.71 3.98 -10.68
CA ILE A 8 -7.39 3.22 -9.63
C ILE A 8 -7.40 4.01 -8.33
N TYR A 9 -8.32 3.69 -7.45
CA TYR A 9 -8.38 4.23 -6.09
C TYR A 9 -7.56 3.38 -5.11
N GLU A 10 -7.06 4.02 -4.07
CA GLU A 10 -6.31 3.38 -2.98
C GLU A 10 -7.07 2.17 -2.37
N TYR A 11 -8.38 2.29 -2.11
CA TYR A 11 -9.21 1.21 -1.58
C TYR A 11 -9.27 -0.02 -2.51
N GLN A 12 -9.06 0.16 -3.82
CA GLN A 12 -9.04 -0.97 -4.75
C GLN A 12 -7.78 -1.80 -4.54
N LEU A 13 -6.64 -1.17 -4.22
CA LEU A 13 -5.44 -1.92 -3.83
C LEU A 13 -5.60 -2.57 -2.46
N GLN A 14 -6.24 -1.90 -1.51
CA GLN A 14 -6.58 -2.50 -0.21
C GLN A 14 -7.40 -3.79 -0.43
N ALA A 15 -8.46 -3.73 -1.25
CA ALA A 15 -9.32 -4.87 -1.52
C ALA A 15 -8.55 -6.04 -2.16
N GLU A 16 -7.62 -5.77 -3.09
CA GLU A 16 -6.77 -6.80 -3.69
C GLU A 16 -5.83 -7.46 -2.67
N ILE A 17 -5.26 -6.68 -1.75
CA ILE A 17 -4.37 -7.21 -0.70
C ILE A 17 -5.15 -8.10 0.27
N GLU A 18 -6.28 -7.61 0.77
CA GLU A 18 -7.12 -8.33 1.73
C GLU A 18 -7.79 -9.56 1.10
N HIS A 19 -8.09 -9.50 -0.20
CA HIS A 19 -8.48 -10.68 -0.98
C HIS A 19 -7.38 -11.74 -0.97
N GLU A 20 -6.12 -11.38 -1.26
CA GLU A 20 -5.00 -12.32 -1.26
C GLU A 20 -4.73 -12.91 0.13
N PHE A 21 -4.91 -12.13 1.20
CA PHE A 21 -4.82 -12.63 2.57
C PHE A 21 -5.80 -13.78 2.79
N GLN A 22 -7.09 -13.57 2.49
CA GLN A 22 -8.13 -14.57 2.67
C GLN A 22 -7.96 -15.77 1.74
N MET A 23 -7.60 -15.53 0.48
CA MET A 23 -7.33 -16.61 -0.49
C MET A 23 -6.13 -17.47 -0.09
N SER A 24 -5.23 -16.94 0.73
CA SER A 24 -4.06 -17.64 1.27
C SER A 24 -4.33 -18.30 2.64
N GLY A 25 -5.56 -18.25 3.15
CA GLY A 25 -5.96 -18.90 4.40
C GLY A 25 -5.73 -18.07 5.66
N ALA A 26 -5.43 -16.78 5.54
CA ALA A 26 -5.40 -15.86 6.69
C ALA A 26 -6.83 -15.47 7.12
N ASN A 27 -6.98 -15.10 8.39
CA ASN A 27 -8.27 -14.67 8.96
C ASN A 27 -8.74 -13.32 8.39
N GLY A 28 -7.81 -12.55 7.83
CA GLY A 28 -8.02 -11.19 7.34
C GLY A 28 -6.85 -10.28 7.70
N PRO A 29 -7.03 -8.96 7.59
CA PRO A 29 -6.01 -8.00 8.01
C PRO A 29 -5.83 -8.01 9.54
N ALA A 30 -4.59 -7.95 10.01
CA ALA A 30 -4.26 -7.83 11.44
C ALA A 30 -4.50 -6.41 11.99
N TYR A 31 -4.49 -5.41 11.10
CA TYR A 31 -4.78 -4.00 11.37
C TYR A 31 -5.33 -3.36 10.10
N THR A 32 -5.96 -2.19 10.21
CA THR A 32 -6.50 -1.48 9.04
C THR A 32 -5.38 -1.17 8.06
N SER A 33 -5.43 -1.76 6.86
CA SER A 33 -4.44 -1.55 5.80
C SER A 33 -4.33 -0.07 5.43
N ILE A 34 -3.11 0.39 5.20
CA ILE A 34 -2.79 1.74 4.74
C ILE A 34 -2.37 1.65 3.27
N VAL A 35 -3.03 2.43 2.42
CA VAL A 35 -2.64 2.60 1.02
C VAL A 35 -2.62 4.11 0.72
N GLY A 36 -1.44 4.71 0.78
CA GLY A 36 -1.25 6.14 0.60
C GLY A 36 -0.49 6.48 -0.69
N GLY A 37 -1.17 7.11 -1.64
CA GLY A 37 -0.56 7.70 -2.84
C GLY A 37 -0.05 9.12 -2.62
N GLY A 38 1.12 9.44 -3.16
CA GLY A 38 1.68 10.79 -3.14
C GLY A 38 1.82 11.35 -1.72
N ALA A 39 1.15 12.49 -1.43
CA ALA A 39 1.20 13.13 -0.11
C ALA A 39 0.49 12.32 0.99
N ASN A 40 -0.46 11.43 0.64
CA ASN A 40 -1.14 10.59 1.62
C ASN A 40 -0.17 9.60 2.27
N GLY A 41 0.87 9.16 1.55
CA GLY A 41 1.96 8.35 2.11
C GLY A 41 2.80 9.06 3.17
N CYS A 42 2.60 10.36 3.42
CA CYS A 42 3.23 11.10 4.51
C CYS A 42 2.37 11.16 5.78
N ILE A 43 1.14 10.66 5.74
CA ILE A 43 0.24 10.57 6.90
C ILE A 43 0.43 9.17 7.51
N LEU A 44 1.00 9.10 8.72
CA LEU A 44 1.46 7.83 9.32
C LEU A 44 0.37 6.77 9.44
N HIS A 45 -0.85 7.15 9.85
CA HIS A 45 -2.00 6.25 9.99
C HIS A 45 -3.12 6.63 9.01
N TYR A 46 -2.79 6.78 7.73
CA TYR A 46 -3.75 7.06 6.67
C TYR A 46 -4.61 5.82 6.38
N ILE A 47 -5.84 5.81 6.88
CA ILE A 47 -6.78 4.68 6.71
C ILE A 47 -7.96 5.02 5.81
N GLU A 48 -8.03 6.25 5.32
CA GLU A 48 -9.12 6.71 4.46
C GLU A 48 -9.12 5.99 3.12
N ASN A 49 -7.94 5.69 2.56
CA ASN A 49 -7.72 4.91 1.34
C ASN A 49 -8.69 5.28 0.20
N LYS A 50 -9.02 6.56 0.04
CA LYS A 50 -10.15 6.99 -0.81
C LYS A 50 -9.73 7.78 -2.02
N ASP A 51 -8.46 8.14 -2.14
CA ASP A 51 -8.01 8.99 -3.21
C ASP A 51 -7.59 8.15 -4.43
N MET A 52 -7.72 8.77 -5.60
CA MET A 52 -7.31 8.16 -6.86
C MET A 52 -5.79 8.29 -7.03
N LEU A 53 -5.14 7.18 -7.34
CA LEU A 53 -3.70 7.11 -7.59
C LEU A 53 -3.35 7.74 -8.94
N LYS A 54 -2.39 8.66 -8.94
CA LYS A 54 -2.00 9.43 -10.13
C LYS A 54 -0.67 8.92 -10.68
N ASN A 55 -0.53 9.03 -11.99
CA ASN A 55 0.72 8.67 -12.65
C ASN A 55 1.90 9.47 -12.08
N GLY A 56 2.98 8.78 -11.69
CA GLY A 56 4.16 9.40 -11.07
C GLY A 56 4.10 9.50 -9.54
N ASP A 57 2.99 9.13 -8.90
CA ASP A 57 2.93 9.02 -7.44
C ASP A 57 3.86 7.90 -6.94
N LEU A 58 4.44 8.10 -5.77
CA LEU A 58 4.84 6.98 -4.91
C LEU A 58 3.61 6.45 -4.21
N VAL A 59 3.53 5.13 -4.06
CA VAL A 59 2.48 4.44 -3.30
C VAL A 59 3.15 3.77 -2.11
N LEU A 60 2.79 4.17 -0.90
CA LEU A 60 3.13 3.47 0.33
C LEU A 60 1.98 2.53 0.66
N ILE A 61 2.32 1.27 0.91
CA ILE A 61 1.40 0.26 1.41
C ILE A 61 1.98 -0.27 2.71
N ASP A 62 1.20 -0.17 3.78
CA ASP A 62 1.47 -0.84 5.06
C ASP A 62 0.27 -1.76 5.35
N ALA A 63 0.51 -3.05 5.27
CA ALA A 63 -0.52 -4.06 5.41
C ALA A 63 0.06 -5.38 5.93
N GLY A 64 -0.72 -6.04 6.78
CA GLY A 64 -0.37 -7.30 7.39
C GLY A 64 -1.62 -8.13 7.65
N CYS A 65 -1.50 -9.44 7.50
CA CYS A 65 -2.55 -10.38 7.82
C CYS A 65 -2.36 -11.04 9.19
N GLU A 66 -3.46 -11.54 9.75
CA GLU A 66 -3.46 -12.43 10.90
C GLU A 66 -3.59 -13.88 10.43
N TYR A 67 -2.65 -14.73 10.86
CA TYR A 67 -2.63 -16.15 10.56
C TYR A 67 -2.27 -16.94 11.81
N GLU A 68 -3.13 -17.87 12.24
CA GLU A 68 -2.93 -18.70 13.44
C GLU A 68 -2.56 -17.89 14.70
N ASP A 69 -3.26 -16.77 14.95
CA ASP A 69 -3.01 -15.82 16.05
C ASP A 69 -1.67 -15.05 15.97
N TYR A 70 -0.96 -15.12 14.84
CA TYR A 70 0.23 -14.31 14.55
C TYR A 70 -0.09 -13.18 13.57
N ALA A 71 0.32 -11.96 13.93
CA ALA A 71 0.24 -10.80 13.05
C ALA A 71 1.51 -10.67 12.21
N SER A 72 1.34 -10.53 10.89
CA SER A 72 2.39 -10.01 10.01
C SER A 72 2.28 -8.48 9.92
N ASP A 73 3.39 -7.82 9.57
CA ASP A 73 3.49 -6.37 9.41
C ASP A 73 4.51 -6.09 8.31
N ILE A 74 4.06 -5.52 7.19
CA ILE A 74 4.89 -5.25 6.02
C ILE A 74 4.56 -3.90 5.44
N THR A 75 5.56 -3.01 5.41
CA THR A 75 5.52 -1.76 4.65
C THR A 75 6.34 -1.85 3.36
N ARG A 76 5.79 -1.39 2.23
CA ARG A 76 6.49 -1.22 0.95
C ARG A 76 6.07 0.09 0.26
N THR A 77 7.07 0.81 -0.26
CA THR A 77 6.86 2.02 -1.05
C THR A 77 7.43 1.84 -2.46
N PHE A 78 6.64 2.14 -3.49
CA PHE A 78 7.04 1.93 -4.89
C PHE A 78 6.37 2.95 -5.84
N PRO A 79 6.97 3.24 -7.02
CA PRO A 79 6.39 4.18 -7.98
C PRO A 79 5.20 3.59 -8.77
N LEU A 80 4.18 4.41 -9.02
CA LEU A 80 3.04 4.08 -9.88
C LEU A 80 3.35 4.32 -11.36
N MET A 81 3.80 3.25 -12.04
CA MET A 81 4.21 3.13 -13.45
C MET A 81 5.43 4.01 -13.86
N GLY A 82 6.35 3.37 -14.61
CA GLY A 82 7.50 4.02 -15.24
C GLY A 82 8.70 4.21 -14.30
N SER A 83 9.90 3.96 -14.83
CA SER A 83 11.17 4.16 -14.14
C SER A 83 11.20 5.47 -13.37
N LEU A 84 11.72 5.43 -12.13
CA LEU A 84 12.06 6.62 -11.35
C LEU A 84 12.81 7.62 -12.23
N VAL A 85 12.19 8.76 -12.53
CA VAL A 85 12.96 9.93 -12.94
C VAL A 85 13.55 10.47 -11.65
N MET A 86 14.82 10.14 -11.43
CA MET A 86 15.61 10.44 -10.23
C MET A 86 15.80 11.95 -10.02
N ASN A 87 14.75 12.66 -9.62
CA ASN A 87 14.91 13.86 -8.82
C ASN A 87 14.95 13.41 -7.37
N LYS A 88 16.11 13.60 -6.74
CA LYS A 88 16.46 13.17 -5.38
C LYS A 88 15.49 13.71 -4.31
N GLN A 89 14.31 13.11 -4.16
CA GLN A 89 13.55 13.19 -2.92
C GLN A 89 14.13 12.15 -1.95
N PRO A 90 14.35 12.50 -0.68
CA PRO A 90 14.98 11.62 0.28
C PRO A 90 14.10 10.37 0.44
N TYR A 91 14.67 9.21 0.12
CA TYR A 91 14.10 7.93 0.48
C TYR A 91 14.06 7.90 2.02
N MET A 92 12.86 7.92 2.61
CA MET A 92 12.73 7.48 3.99
C MET A 92 12.91 5.96 3.98
N THR A 93 14.14 5.53 4.20
CA THR A 93 14.42 4.17 4.64
C THR A 93 13.74 4.02 6.00
N LEU A 94 12.57 3.37 6.03
CA LEU A 94 11.99 2.91 7.30
C LEU A 94 12.88 1.74 7.75
N SER A 95 13.56 1.95 8.87
CA SER A 95 14.47 1.00 9.54
C SER A 95 13.73 -0.17 10.15
#